data_AF-A0A3M1R0R7-F1
#
_entry.id   AF-A0A3M1R0R7-F1
#
_cell.length_a   1.000
_cell.length_b   1.000
_cell.length_c   1.000
_cell.angle_alpha   90.00
_cell.angle_beta   90.00
_cell.angle_gamma   90.00
#
_symmetry.space_group_name_H-M   'P 1'
#
loop_
_entity.id
_entity.type
_entity.pdbx_description
1 polymer ?
#
loop_
_entity_poly.entity_id
_entity_poly.type
_entity_poly.pdbx_seq_one_letter_code
_entity_poly.pdbx_strand_id
1 'polypeptide(L)'
;MVCDVLGEMAFMVSDDEPADPPADASWLEAEIRYLGPVEAILRCRCTGAFARELTANLLCLDAESCSEDEANDGLREFMNVLCGQLVTAWHGREAVFNLSIPDVHAAAAPEDGDSPTCRLCVSGTPLFFWHSQA
;
A
#
# COMPACT_ATOMS: atom_id res chain seq x y z
N MET A 1 9.51 6.14 6.12
CA MET A 1 8.24 6.78 5.70
C MET A 1 7.14 5.75 5.48
N VAL A 2 7.26 4.82 4.51
CA VAL A 2 6.22 3.78 4.33
C VAL A 2 6.06 2.91 5.59
N CYS A 3 7.17 2.46 6.20
CA CYS A 3 7.14 1.74 7.48
C CYS A 3 6.53 2.58 8.62
N ASP A 4 6.77 3.89 8.63
CA ASP A 4 6.22 4.78 9.65
C ASP A 4 4.70 4.86 9.53
N VAL A 5 4.17 4.99 8.31
CA VAL A 5 2.71 5.00 8.05
C VAL A 5 2.08 3.69 8.49
N LEU A 6 2.69 2.55 8.14
CA LEU A 6 2.21 1.22 8.55
C LEU A 6 2.20 1.06 10.09
N GLY A 7 3.25 1.53 10.76
CA GLY A 7 3.36 1.49 12.21
C GLY A 7 2.36 2.43 12.91
N GLU A 8 2.17 3.63 12.39
CA GLU A 8 1.27 4.64 12.95
C GLU A 8 -0.21 4.30 12.73
N MET A 9 -0.56 3.78 11.55
CA MET A 9 -1.94 3.45 11.21
C MET A 9 -2.38 2.08 11.72
N ALA A 10 -1.56 1.06 11.51
CA ALA A 10 -1.95 -0.34 11.68
C ALA A 10 -1.04 -1.12 12.65
N PHE A 11 -0.15 -0.44 13.38
CA PHE A 11 0.79 -1.05 14.33
C PHE A 11 1.67 -2.16 13.70
N MET A 12 1.87 -2.09 12.39
CA MET A 12 2.65 -3.06 11.64
C MET A 12 4.12 -2.65 11.57
N VAL A 13 5.01 -3.62 11.75
CA VAL A 13 6.46 -3.40 11.71
C VAL A 13 7.04 -4.17 10.54
N SER A 14 7.97 -3.56 9.82
CA SER A 14 8.66 -4.24 8.72
C SER A 14 9.71 -5.21 9.24
N ASP A 15 9.76 -6.39 8.65
CA ASP A 15 10.78 -7.41 8.88
C ASP A 15 12.00 -7.19 7.98
N ASP A 16 13.18 -7.58 8.46
CA ASP A 16 14.43 -7.51 7.69
C ASP A 16 14.59 -8.69 6.70
N GLU A 17 13.85 -9.80 6.90
CA GLU A 17 13.96 -10.99 6.07
C GLU A 17 12.89 -11.02 4.97
N PRO A 18 13.28 -11.12 3.69
CA PRO A 18 12.33 -11.34 2.61
C PRO A 18 11.77 -12.76 2.72
N ALA A 19 10.45 -12.86 2.88
CA ALA A 19 9.74 -14.12 2.76
C ALA A 19 9.01 -14.18 1.42
N ASP A 20 9.00 -15.37 0.82
CA ASP A 20 8.25 -15.65 -0.38
C ASP A 20 6.78 -15.91 0.00
N PRO A 21 5.83 -15.23 -0.66
CA PRO A 21 4.42 -15.49 -0.41
C PRO A 21 4.05 -16.89 -0.90
N PRO A 22 2.95 -17.47 -0.39
CA PRO A 22 2.41 -18.72 -0.91
C PRO A 22 2.25 -18.67 -2.43
N ALA A 23 2.54 -19.79 -3.12
CA ALA A 23 2.48 -19.85 -4.59
C ALA A 23 1.07 -19.57 -5.16
N ASP A 24 0.02 -19.79 -4.35
CA ASP A 24 -1.38 -19.57 -4.66
C ASP A 24 -1.95 -18.28 -4.02
N ALA A 25 -1.08 -17.39 -3.51
CA ALA A 25 -1.52 -16.13 -2.92
C ALA A 25 -2.29 -15.28 -3.96
N SER A 26 -3.45 -14.78 -3.55
CA SER A 26 -4.15 -13.75 -4.31
C SER A 26 -3.42 -12.41 -4.16
N TRP A 27 -3.24 -11.69 -5.26
CA TRP A 27 -2.57 -10.40 -5.28
C TRP A 27 -3.55 -9.28 -5.60
N LEU A 28 -3.32 -8.16 -4.93
CA LEU A 28 -4.06 -6.92 -5.12
C LEU A 28 -3.07 -5.83 -5.52
N GLU A 29 -3.48 -4.96 -6.44
CA GLU A 29 -2.79 -3.71 -6.72
C GLU A 29 -3.72 -2.54 -6.38
N ALA A 30 -3.17 -1.59 -5.62
CA ALA A 30 -3.80 -0.34 -5.30
C ALA A 30 -3.06 0.81 -6.02
N GLU A 31 -3.80 1.64 -6.75
CA GLU A 31 -3.27 2.79 -7.49
C GLU A 31 -3.92 4.09 -6.98
N ILE A 32 -3.10 5.10 -6.69
CA ILE A 32 -3.55 6.47 -6.40
C ILE A 32 -2.73 7.47 -7.20
N ARG A 33 -3.40 8.51 -7.72
CA ARG A 33 -2.77 9.60 -8.46
C ARG A 33 -2.81 10.88 -7.65
N TYR A 34 -1.80 11.72 -7.80
CA TYR A 34 -1.84 13.08 -7.30
C TYR A 34 -1.49 14.07 -8.41
N LEU A 35 -2.22 15.19 -8.43
CA LEU A 35 -2.11 16.24 -9.45
C LEU A 35 -1.92 17.61 -8.79
N GLY A 36 -0.87 18.31 -9.20
CA GLY A 36 -0.57 19.67 -8.75
C GLY A 36 0.53 20.29 -9.62
N PRO A 37 1.54 20.96 -9.03
CA PRO A 37 2.73 21.41 -9.76
C PRO A 37 3.49 20.30 -10.50
N VAL A 38 3.36 19.06 -10.03
CA VAL A 38 3.77 17.83 -10.72
C VAL A 38 2.62 16.83 -10.66
N GLU A 39 2.63 15.87 -11.57
CA GLU A 39 1.69 14.75 -11.60
C GLU A 39 2.46 13.44 -11.45
N ALA A 40 1.94 12.54 -10.62
CA ALA A 40 2.50 11.20 -10.50
C ALA A 40 1.47 10.18 -10.03
N ILE A 41 1.88 8.92 -10.16
CA ILE A 41 1.11 7.74 -9.77
C ILE A 41 1.90 7.00 -8.70
N LEU A 42 1.22 6.61 -7.64
CA LEU A 42 1.70 5.69 -6.62
C LEU A 42 0.95 4.37 -6.75
N ARG A 43 1.70 3.27 -6.79
CA ARG A 43 1.14 1.92 -6.80
C ARG A 43 1.68 1.13 -5.62
N CYS A 44 0.82 0.34 -5.01
CA CYS A 44 1.18 -0.66 -4.01
C CYS A 44 0.66 -2.01 -4.47
N ARG A 45 1.49 -3.04 -4.41
CA ARG A 45 1.07 -4.43 -4.66
C ARG A 45 1.37 -5.27 -3.43
N CYS A 46 0.37 -6.01 -2.98
CA CYS A 46 0.43 -6.86 -1.80
C CYS A 46 -0.47 -8.09 -1.99
N THR A 47 -0.39 -9.04 -1.04
CA THR A 47 -1.32 -10.17 -1.04
C THR A 47 -2.68 -9.77 -0.45
N GLY A 48 -3.73 -10.50 -0.79
CA GLY A 48 -5.04 -10.33 -0.18
C GLY A 48 -5.04 -10.67 1.32
N ALA A 49 -4.16 -11.58 1.76
CA ALA A 49 -3.97 -11.88 3.18
C ALA A 49 -3.42 -10.66 3.94
N PHE A 50 -2.41 -9.98 3.39
CA PHE A 50 -1.88 -8.76 3.97
C PHE A 50 -2.95 -7.65 4.04
N ALA A 51 -3.74 -7.47 2.98
CA ALA A 51 -4.80 -6.46 2.98
C ALA A 51 -5.84 -6.71 4.09
N ARG A 52 -6.20 -7.98 4.35
CA ARG A 52 -7.07 -8.34 5.48
C ARG A 52 -6.41 -8.05 6.83
N GLU A 53 -5.14 -8.40 7.01
CA GLU A 53 -4.40 -8.12 8.24
C GLU A 53 -4.29 -6.61 8.50
N LEU A 54 -4.01 -5.83 7.46
CA LEU A 54 -3.97 -4.37 7.51
C LEU A 54 -5.31 -3.81 7.97
N THR A 55 -6.41 -4.20 7.32
CA THR A 55 -7.77 -3.77 7.68
C THR A 55 -8.15 -4.20 9.08
N ALA A 56 -7.83 -5.43 9.48
CA ALA A 56 -8.11 -5.95 10.80
C ALA A 56 -7.46 -5.09 11.90
N ASN A 57 -6.20 -4.72 11.70
CA ASN A 57 -5.49 -3.82 12.61
C ASN A 57 -6.10 -2.41 12.63
N LEU A 58 -6.47 -1.87 11.46
CA LEU A 58 -7.14 -0.56 11.35
C LEU A 58 -8.48 -0.52 12.09
N LEU A 59 -9.24 -1.62 12.02
CA LEU A 59 -10.60 -1.71 12.58
C LEU A 59 -10.64 -2.35 13.97
N CYS A 60 -9.49 -2.77 14.52
CA CYS A 60 -9.40 -3.54 15.76
C CYS A 60 -10.26 -4.83 15.73
N LEU A 61 -10.21 -5.56 14.62
CA LEU A 61 -10.93 -6.82 14.37
C LEU A 61 -9.95 -7.99 14.18
N ASP A 62 -10.49 -9.20 14.09
CA ASP A 62 -9.72 -10.39 13.68
C ASP A 62 -9.65 -10.45 12.14
N ALA A 63 -8.48 -10.75 11.56
CA ALA A 63 -8.30 -10.76 10.10
C ALA A 63 -9.18 -11.78 9.36
N GLU A 64 -9.50 -12.90 10.00
CA GLU A 64 -10.40 -13.93 9.47
C GLU A 64 -11.85 -13.44 9.35
N SER A 65 -12.21 -12.38 10.09
CA SER A 65 -13.54 -11.77 10.04
C SER A 65 -13.68 -10.70 8.95
N CYS A 66 -12.57 -10.23 8.37
CA CYS A 66 -12.59 -9.22 7.32
C CYS A 66 -13.01 -9.81 5.97
N SER A 67 -14.10 -9.27 5.44
CA SER A 67 -14.53 -9.51 4.07
C SER A 67 -13.52 -8.94 3.06
N GLU A 68 -13.62 -9.36 1.80
CA GLU A 68 -12.77 -8.83 0.73
C GLU A 68 -13.03 -7.35 0.46
N ASP A 69 -14.28 -6.91 0.59
CA ASP A 69 -14.64 -5.51 0.42
C ASP A 69 -14.01 -4.63 1.51
N GLU A 70 -14.07 -5.07 2.77
CA GLU A 70 -13.39 -4.38 3.89
C GLU A 70 -11.86 -4.39 3.74
N ALA A 71 -11.28 -5.49 3.25
CA ALA A 71 -9.86 -5.57 2.94
C ALA A 71 -9.45 -4.54 1.88
N ASN A 72 -10.24 -4.43 0.81
CA ASN A 72 -10.04 -3.44 -0.24
C ASN A 72 -10.20 -2.01 0.30
N ASP A 73 -11.20 -1.75 1.15
CA ASP A 73 -11.42 -0.42 1.74
C ASP A 73 -10.29 0.00 2.68
N GLY A 74 -9.78 -0.91 3.52
CA GLY A 74 -8.62 -0.60 4.36
C GLY A 74 -7.35 -0.36 3.53
N LEU A 75 -7.15 -1.10 2.43
CA LEU A 75 -6.05 -0.83 1.51
C LEU A 75 -6.19 0.53 0.80
N ARG A 76 -7.41 0.93 0.42
CA ARG A 76 -7.69 2.28 -0.11
C ARG A 76 -7.34 3.35 0.93
N GLU A 77 -7.77 3.19 2.17
CA GLU A 77 -7.50 4.17 3.22
C GLU A 77 -5.99 4.31 3.48
N PHE A 78 -5.28 3.18 3.58
CA PHE A 78 -3.82 3.18 3.70
C PHE A 78 -3.14 3.91 2.55
N MET A 79 -3.54 3.64 1.30
CA MET A 79 -2.98 4.32 0.13
C MET A 79 -3.28 5.81 0.11
N ASN A 80 -4.45 6.22 0.57
CA ASN A 80 -4.82 7.63 0.67
C ASN A 80 -3.91 8.37 1.67
N VAL A 81 -3.77 7.84 2.88
CA VAL A 81 -2.94 8.43 3.93
C VAL A 81 -1.46 8.42 3.53
N LEU A 82 -0.96 7.30 3.00
CA LEU A 82 0.41 7.17 2.52
C LEU A 82 0.71 8.21 1.42
N CYS A 83 -0.16 8.34 0.43
CA CYS A 83 -0.02 9.35 -0.63
C CYS A 83 0.00 10.77 -0.06
N GLY A 84 -0.91 11.09 0.87
CA GLY A 84 -0.95 12.40 1.51
C GLY A 84 0.33 12.75 2.27
N GLN A 85 0.88 11.78 3.02
CA GLN A 85 2.15 11.96 3.72
C GLN A 85 3.33 12.09 2.76
N LEU A 86 3.41 11.24 1.72
CA LEU A 86 4.48 11.30 0.71
C LEU A 86 4.50 12.64 -0.04
N VAL A 87 3.34 13.10 -0.53
CA VAL A 87 3.22 14.39 -1.24
C VAL A 87 3.66 15.54 -0.34
N THR A 88 3.22 15.54 0.93
CA THR A 88 3.61 16.56 1.91
C THR A 88 5.11 16.54 2.18
N ALA A 89 5.71 15.35 2.29
CA ALA A 89 7.14 15.20 2.53
C ALA A 89 8.00 15.62 1.33
N TRP A 90 7.56 15.33 0.11
CA TRP A 90 8.32 15.63 -1.11
C TRP A 90 8.16 17.07 -1.61
N HIS A 91 6.98 17.65 -1.46
CA HIS A 91 6.64 18.95 -2.06
C HIS A 91 6.35 20.05 -1.02
N GLY A 92 6.42 19.73 0.27
CA GLY A 92 6.10 20.65 1.36
C GLY A 92 4.60 20.86 1.53
N ARG A 93 4.23 21.81 2.41
CA ARG A 93 2.84 22.06 2.81
C ARG A 93 2.18 23.23 2.06
N GLU A 94 2.94 23.97 1.26
CA GLU A 94 2.46 25.16 0.56
C GLU A 94 1.84 24.84 -0.80
N ALA A 95 2.36 23.82 -1.49
CA ALA A 95 1.85 23.39 -2.78
C ALA A 95 0.51 22.64 -2.62
N VAL A 96 -0.47 22.97 -3.46
CA VAL A 96 -1.77 22.31 -3.46
C VAL A 96 -1.75 21.15 -4.44
N PHE A 97 -2.12 19.96 -3.94
CA PHE A 97 -2.29 18.76 -4.72
C PHE A 97 -3.70 18.20 -4.54
N ASN A 98 -4.27 17.67 -5.61
CA ASN A 98 -5.51 16.91 -5.59
C ASN A 98 -5.15 15.42 -5.67
N LEU A 99 -5.66 14.63 -4.74
CA LEU A 99 -5.47 13.18 -4.70
C LEU A 99 -6.71 12.52 -5.33
N SER A 100 -6.50 11.55 -6.21
CA SER A 100 -7.58 10.69 -6.68
C SER A 100 -8.06 9.78 -5.55
N ILE A 101 -9.22 9.17 -5.73
CA ILE A 101 -9.61 8.02 -4.91
C ILE A 101 -8.70 6.84 -5.32
N PRO A 102 -8.12 6.10 -4.36
CA PRO A 102 -7.37 4.89 -4.68
C PRO A 102 -8.27 3.84 -5.33
N ASP A 103 -7.83 3.29 -6.44
CA ASP A 103 -8.46 2.13 -7.07
C ASP A 103 -7.75 0.85 -6.61
N VAL A 104 -8.51 -0.21 -6.36
CA VAL A 104 -7.97 -1.51 -5.92
C VAL A 104 -8.55 -2.58 -6.81
N HIS A 105 -7.69 -3.39 -7.41
CA HIS A 105 -8.07 -4.47 -8.29
C HIS A 105 -7.16 -5.69 -8.13
N ALA A 106 -7.64 -6.84 -8.60
CA ALA A 106 -6.85 -8.07 -8.62
C ALA A 106 -5.65 -7.92 -9.58
N ALA A 107 -4.49 -8.40 -9.14
CA ALA A 107 -3.25 -8.34 -9.89
C ALA A 107 -2.57 -9.71 -9.96
N ALA A 108 -1.55 -9.83 -10.81
CA ALA A 108 -0.62 -10.95 -10.77
C ALA A 108 0.46 -10.72 -9.71
N ALA A 109 1.16 -11.77 -9.32
CA ALA A 109 2.38 -11.64 -8.52
C ALA A 109 3.40 -10.74 -9.25
N PRO A 110 4.20 -9.94 -8.53
CA PRO A 110 5.31 -9.20 -9.14
C PRO A 110 6.32 -10.16 -9.77
N GLU A 111 6.77 -9.81 -10.96
CA GLU A 111 7.73 -10.60 -11.73
C GLU A 111 9.17 -10.17 -11.41
N ASP A 112 10.16 -11.03 -11.64
CA ASP A 112 11.59 -10.74 -11.41
C ASP A 112 12.13 -9.54 -12.22
N GLY A 113 11.37 -9.03 -13.20
CA GLY A 113 11.68 -7.81 -13.95
C GLY A 113 11.06 -6.52 -13.39
N ASP A 114 10.13 -6.63 -12.45
CA ASP A 114 9.52 -5.47 -11.82
C ASP A 114 10.56 -4.76 -10.94
N SER A 115 10.76 -3.46 -11.16
CA SER A 115 11.71 -2.63 -10.40
C SER A 115 10.97 -1.69 -9.45
N PRO A 116 10.51 -2.18 -8.28
CA PRO A 116 9.82 -1.35 -7.30
C PRO A 116 10.75 -0.23 -6.78
N THR A 117 10.18 0.94 -6.54
CA THR A 117 10.86 2.04 -5.87
C THR A 117 11.15 1.69 -4.41
N CYS A 118 10.29 0.88 -3.80
CA CYS A 118 10.46 0.39 -2.43
C CYS A 118 9.87 -1.01 -2.29
N ARG A 119 10.58 -1.91 -1.62
CA ARG A 119 10.08 -3.23 -1.21
C ARG A 119 10.16 -3.31 0.31
N LEU A 120 9.09 -3.75 0.95
CA LEU A 120 9.03 -4.03 2.38
C LEU A 120 8.60 -5.48 2.59
N CYS A 121 8.93 -6.02 3.76
CA CYS A 121 8.36 -7.26 4.27
C CYS A 121 7.63 -6.93 5.57
N VAL A 122 6.42 -7.43 5.77
CA VAL A 122 5.64 -7.25 7.01
C VAL A 122 4.98 -8.57 7.34
N SER A 123 5.20 -9.09 8.55
CA SER A 123 4.67 -10.39 8.98
C SER A 123 5.02 -11.52 8.00
N GLY A 124 6.22 -11.48 7.40
CA GLY A 124 6.64 -12.43 6.37
C GLY A 124 5.87 -12.32 5.04
N THR A 125 5.19 -11.21 4.77
CA THR A 125 4.53 -10.94 3.48
C THR A 125 5.22 -9.77 2.77
N PRO A 126 5.57 -9.91 1.48
CA PRO A 126 6.19 -8.81 0.76
C PRO A 126 5.16 -7.77 0.29
N LEU A 127 5.55 -6.50 0.37
CA LEU A 127 4.87 -5.36 -0.20
C LEU A 127 5.78 -4.65 -1.18
N PHE A 128 5.21 -4.20 -2.29
CA PHE A 128 5.95 -3.55 -3.36
C PHE A 128 5.32 -2.22 -3.68
N PHE A 129 6.13 -1.18 -3.79
CA PHE A 129 5.69 0.17 -4.09
C PHE A 129 6.42 0.72 -5.31
N TRP A 130 5.66 1.35 -6.20
CA TRP A 130 6.19 2.09 -7.34
C TRP A 130 5.72 3.53 -7.28
N HIS A 131 6.63 4.43 -7.65
CA HIS A 131 6.32 5.83 -7.91
C HIS A 131 6.82 6.17 -9.32
N SER A 132 5.92 6.70 -10.14
CA SER A 132 6.24 7.14 -11.50
C SER A 132 5.60 8.49 -11.76
N GLN A 133 6.38 9.47 -12.23
CA GLN A 133 5.82 10.72 -12.73
C GLN A 133 5.04 10.46 -14.02
N ALA A 134 3.86 11.08 -14.12
CA ALA A 134 2.98 10.96 -15.27
C ALA A 134 3.37 11.93 -16.39
#